data_AF-A0A3D8LDB8-F1
#
_entry.id   AF-A0A3D8LDB8-F1
#
_cell.length_a   1.000
_cell.length_b   1.000
_cell.length_c   1.000
_cell.angle_alpha   90.00
_cell.angle_beta   90.00
_cell.angle_gamma   90.00
#
_symmetry.space_group_name_H-M   'P 1'
#
loop_
_entity.id
_entity.type
_entity.pdbx_description
1 polymer ?
#
loop_
_entity_poly.entity_id
_entity_poly.type
_entity_poly.pdbx_seq_one_letter_code
_entity_poly.pdbx_strand_id
1 'polypeptide(L)'
;MIKNRTAPIRGVLLAGLALICSTGMSLAQSAAPQTLEIPLTDMSAFQSAGKSWQIAGGVTARMDKDNVLNTVNGTGVLVNEPSRRNKGADLVTNFEHGDMDLELDYMMAKGSNSGIYLQGRYEVQLNDSWGATKASSGDNGGIYERWDESRPNGQKGYQGYAPRQNVSRAPGLWQHLKISFQAPRFDASGKKIENAKILRAELNGVTIHENVELFGPTRGAMGGDEVALGPLRLQGDHGAVAFRNIKVTDYGKPRPELVNLQYKVYKGKYEGEPQYDSIPPEAEGTSVALTSDISPFSNDFLVRYTGTLRVTEPGEYTFNLNPSGGGGMMKINNKVVIPPGERNLRASVDLPAGDMPFELVYSKIVEWGRPGIGIAVVGPGIREYLMGDPVAGGNDNSQGPILVDAPVNTILRSFMDLPVPNKDGKRSTRVVHAVNVGSAEQVHYTYDMDKGNMVQVWRGGFLDATPMWYSRGDGSSRPVGAVQHFGQPAFALARLASPQAAWVADTAGTGFRPEGYDVDKADQPTFSYRVYGSAVQDAIRVLEGGRGLRRELTVQNPVQNLYARLAGGSTIEAVSRDTYLVDGRAYYRVDDAGGAKPVVRDAGGRKELIVPVRGKVAYSIIF
;
A
#
# COMPACT_ATOMS: atom_id res chain seq x y z
N MET A 1 -34.69 49.78 53.96
CA MET A 1 -34.20 48.65 54.78
C MET A 1 -35.33 47.66 54.94
N ILE A 2 -35.45 46.73 54.00
CA ILE A 2 -36.64 45.93 53.73
C ILE A 2 -36.15 44.49 53.54
N LYS A 3 -36.78 43.54 54.26
CA LYS A 3 -36.98 42.11 53.89
C LYS A 3 -35.74 41.20 53.87
N ASN A 4 -35.81 39.87 54.03
CA ASN A 4 -36.86 38.85 53.88
C ASN A 4 -36.53 37.68 54.84
N ARG A 5 -37.44 37.08 55.60
CA ARG A 5 -38.71 36.35 55.29
C ARG A 5 -38.53 34.87 54.86
N THR A 6 -39.13 34.03 55.71
CA THR A 6 -40.12 32.97 55.44
C THR A 6 -39.69 31.55 54.99
N ALA A 7 -39.88 30.65 55.97
CA ALA A 7 -40.83 29.52 56.00
C ALA A 7 -40.45 28.16 55.36
N PRO A 8 -40.75 27.03 56.06
CA PRO A 8 -40.57 25.68 55.57
C PRO A 8 -41.83 25.17 54.87
N ILE A 9 -41.67 24.33 53.84
CA ILE A 9 -42.80 23.61 53.21
C ILE A 9 -42.48 22.11 53.16
N ARG A 10 -43.40 21.34 53.76
CA ARG A 10 -43.52 19.88 53.67
C ARG A 10 -43.90 19.47 52.24
N GLY A 11 -43.27 18.43 51.72
CA GLY A 11 -43.61 17.83 50.43
C GLY A 11 -43.39 16.32 50.42
N VAL A 12 -44.47 15.61 50.71
CA VAL A 12 -44.88 14.23 50.39
C VAL A 12 -43.92 13.40 49.49
N LEU A 13 -43.51 12.23 49.99
CA LEU A 13 -42.97 11.11 49.20
C LEU A 13 -44.07 10.57 48.27
N LEU A 14 -43.82 10.61 46.96
CA LEU A 14 -44.57 9.83 45.96
C LEU A 14 -43.57 8.89 45.29
N ALA A 15 -43.66 7.60 45.63
CA ALA A 15 -42.96 6.51 44.97
C ALA A 15 -43.61 6.29 43.58
N GLY A 16 -42.96 6.77 42.54
CA GLY A 16 -43.29 6.43 41.15
C GLY A 16 -42.37 5.30 40.67
N LEU A 17 -42.95 4.12 40.44
CA LEU A 17 -42.32 3.04 39.69
C LEU A 17 -41.96 3.56 38.28
N ALA A 18 -40.68 3.74 37.99
CA ALA A 18 -40.18 3.84 36.63
C ALA A 18 -39.86 2.42 36.14
N LEU A 19 -40.74 1.84 35.33
CA LEU A 19 -40.42 0.70 34.48
C LEU A 19 -39.35 1.15 33.49
N ILE A 20 -38.09 0.78 33.73
CA ILE A 20 -37.02 0.91 32.75
C ILE A 20 -37.28 -0.17 31.69
N CYS A 21 -37.96 0.21 30.62
CA CYS A 21 -37.92 -0.56 29.38
C CYS A 21 -36.49 -0.48 28.84
N SER A 22 -35.74 -1.56 29.02
CA SER A 22 -34.45 -1.78 28.36
C SER A 22 -34.69 -1.93 26.85
N THR A 23 -34.74 -0.82 26.13
CA THR A 23 -34.50 -0.83 24.69
C THR A 23 -33.05 -1.24 24.50
N GLY A 24 -32.83 -2.50 24.13
CA GLY A 24 -31.53 -2.96 23.69
C GLY A 24 -31.06 -2.08 22.54
N MET A 25 -30.04 -1.26 22.80
CA MET A 25 -29.24 -0.69 21.73
C MET A 25 -28.49 -1.88 21.11
N SER A 26 -29.05 -2.43 20.03
CA SER A 26 -28.25 -3.16 19.07
C SER A 26 -27.16 -2.20 18.58
N LEU A 27 -25.93 -2.44 19.01
CA LEU A 27 -24.76 -1.80 18.44
C LEU A 27 -24.79 -2.13 16.94
N ALA A 28 -25.12 -1.14 16.11
CA ALA A 28 -25.06 -1.27 14.67
C ALA A 28 -23.64 -1.73 14.31
N GLN A 29 -23.55 -2.91 13.71
CA GLN A 29 -22.30 -3.48 13.24
C GLN A 29 -21.87 -2.64 12.04
N SER A 30 -20.64 -2.11 12.08
CA SER A 30 -20.10 -1.21 11.05
C SER A 30 -20.33 -1.74 9.63
N ALA A 31 -20.57 -0.81 8.69
CA ALA A 31 -20.62 -1.08 7.24
C ALA A 31 -19.34 -1.73 6.67
N ALA A 32 -18.25 -1.78 7.46
CA ALA A 32 -17.00 -2.34 7.03
C ALA A 32 -17.07 -3.89 6.99
N PRO A 33 -16.56 -4.52 5.93
CA PRO A 33 -16.43 -5.97 5.89
C PRO A 33 -15.55 -6.46 7.05
N GLN A 34 -15.95 -7.58 7.66
CA GLN A 34 -15.27 -8.10 8.84
C GLN A 34 -13.86 -8.56 8.48
N THR A 35 -12.87 -8.03 9.18
CA THR A 35 -11.47 -8.42 9.04
C THR A 35 -11.10 -9.32 10.21
N LEU A 36 -10.75 -10.56 9.90
CA LEU A 36 -10.16 -11.53 10.83
C LEU A 36 -8.65 -11.30 10.87
N GLU A 37 -8.11 -11.02 12.04
CA GLU A 37 -6.67 -11.12 12.29
C GLU A 37 -6.37 -12.49 12.90
N ILE A 38 -5.48 -13.26 12.28
CA ILE A 38 -5.11 -14.58 12.79
C ILE A 38 -4.25 -14.40 14.05
N PRO A 39 -4.72 -14.81 15.25
CA PRO A 39 -3.95 -14.64 16.47
C PRO A 39 -2.75 -15.59 16.45
N LEU A 40 -1.54 -15.03 16.37
CA LEU A 40 -0.29 -15.78 16.39
C LEU A 40 0.20 -16.01 17.83
N THR A 41 -0.71 -16.40 18.72
CA THR A 41 -0.42 -16.78 20.11
C THR A 41 -0.07 -18.26 20.25
N ASP A 42 -0.62 -19.09 19.36
CA ASP A 42 -0.39 -20.53 19.25
C ASP A 42 -0.73 -20.99 17.82
N MET A 43 -0.74 -22.31 17.58
CA MET A 43 -1.00 -22.89 16.25
C MET A 43 -2.48 -23.24 16.00
N SER A 44 -3.40 -22.86 16.89
CA SER A 44 -4.82 -23.29 16.84
C SER A 44 -5.59 -22.80 15.62
N ALA A 45 -5.09 -21.79 14.90
CA ALA A 45 -5.67 -21.32 13.65
C ALA A 45 -5.39 -22.23 12.44
N PHE A 46 -4.51 -23.23 12.61
CA PHE A 46 -3.99 -24.06 11.53
C PHE A 46 -4.27 -25.55 11.74
N GLN A 47 -4.35 -26.26 10.62
CA GLN A 47 -4.48 -27.70 10.56
C GLN A 47 -3.10 -28.34 10.79
N SER A 48 -3.03 -29.31 11.71
CA SER A 48 -1.92 -30.25 11.95
C SER A 48 -0.52 -29.76 11.52
N ALA A 49 -0.03 -28.71 12.17
CA ALA A 49 1.25 -28.10 11.82
C ALA A 49 2.43 -29.09 11.90
N GLY A 50 3.25 -29.12 10.85
CA GLY A 50 4.51 -29.88 10.85
C GLY A 50 5.51 -29.36 11.89
N LYS A 51 6.51 -30.18 12.24
CA LYS A 51 7.53 -29.84 13.26
C LYS A 51 8.48 -28.70 12.87
N SER A 52 8.43 -28.24 11.62
CA SER A 52 9.18 -27.07 11.15
C SER A 52 8.50 -25.74 11.53
N TRP A 53 7.21 -25.76 11.87
CA TRP A 53 6.45 -24.58 12.23
C TRP A 53 6.44 -24.33 13.74
N GLN A 54 6.57 -23.07 14.11
CA GLN A 54 6.54 -22.62 15.50
C GLN A 54 6.03 -21.17 15.61
N ILE A 55 5.56 -20.81 16.80
CA ILE A 55 5.29 -19.42 17.17
C ILE A 55 6.51 -18.86 17.92
N ALA A 56 6.90 -17.64 17.58
CA ALA A 56 8.02 -16.92 18.16
C ALA A 56 7.63 -15.46 18.48
N GLY A 57 8.41 -14.81 19.35
CA GLY A 57 8.27 -13.38 19.68
C GLY A 57 9.01 -12.46 18.71
N GLY A 58 9.97 -13.01 17.98
CA GLY A 58 10.78 -12.27 17.02
C GLY A 58 11.61 -13.21 16.15
N VAL A 59 12.07 -12.70 15.02
CA VAL A 59 12.85 -13.46 14.04
C VAL A 59 13.86 -12.56 13.34
N THR A 60 15.02 -13.12 13.01
CA THR A 60 16.06 -12.50 12.17
C THR A 60 16.59 -13.51 11.16
N ALA A 61 17.07 -13.07 10.01
CA ALA A 61 17.75 -13.93 9.05
C ALA A 61 19.28 -13.79 9.12
N ARG A 62 19.99 -14.88 8.80
CA ARG A 62 21.45 -14.86 8.60
C ARG A 62 21.76 -14.47 7.15
N MET A 63 22.38 -13.31 6.93
CA MET A 63 22.79 -12.89 5.58
C MET A 63 23.98 -13.69 5.02
N ASP A 64 24.75 -14.34 5.89
CA ASP A 64 25.91 -15.15 5.56
C ASP A 64 25.59 -16.64 5.33
N LYS A 65 24.34 -17.07 5.58
CA LYS A 65 23.92 -18.47 5.47
C LYS A 65 22.56 -18.59 4.81
N ASP A 66 22.45 -19.49 3.85
CA ASP A 66 21.19 -19.72 3.15
C ASP A 66 20.21 -20.50 4.05
N ASN A 67 18.93 -20.15 3.97
CA ASN A 67 17.83 -20.82 4.68
C ASN A 67 17.98 -20.92 6.21
N VAL A 68 18.60 -19.92 6.86
CA VAL A 68 18.71 -19.87 8.33
C VAL A 68 18.01 -18.65 8.91
N LEU A 69 17.08 -18.92 9.83
CA LEU A 69 16.45 -17.92 10.69
C LEU A 69 16.98 -18.10 12.12
N ASN A 70 16.86 -17.06 12.95
CA ASN A 70 17.02 -17.18 14.39
C ASN A 70 15.75 -16.63 15.04
N THR A 71 15.17 -17.41 15.95
CA THR A 71 13.95 -17.05 16.66
C THR A 71 14.24 -16.58 18.08
N VAL A 72 13.33 -15.77 18.61
CA VAL A 72 13.30 -15.38 20.02
C VAL A 72 12.01 -15.92 20.63
N ASN A 73 12.09 -16.47 21.84
CA ASN A 73 10.91 -16.96 22.55
C ASN A 73 9.86 -15.84 22.73
N GLY A 74 8.58 -16.18 22.51
CA GLY A 74 7.46 -15.25 22.63
C GLY A 74 6.36 -15.59 21.62
N THR A 75 5.48 -14.64 21.36
CA THR A 75 4.34 -14.78 20.43
C THR A 75 4.26 -13.63 19.44
N GLY A 76 3.46 -13.79 18.37
CA GLY A 76 3.23 -12.76 17.36
C GLY A 76 3.92 -12.99 16.02
N VAL A 77 4.80 -13.99 15.91
CA VAL A 77 5.46 -14.37 14.66
C VAL A 77 5.30 -15.87 14.40
N LEU A 78 4.76 -16.23 13.25
CA LEU A 78 4.71 -17.59 12.75
C LEU A 78 5.99 -17.87 11.96
N VAL A 79 6.74 -18.91 12.30
CA VAL A 79 8.03 -19.22 11.65
C VAL A 79 8.02 -20.65 11.13
N ASN A 80 8.39 -20.81 9.87
CA ASN A 80 8.80 -22.09 9.29
C ASN A 80 10.31 -22.16 9.21
N GLU A 81 10.90 -23.20 9.79
CA GLU A 81 12.33 -23.49 9.72
C GLU A 81 12.56 -24.97 9.37
N PRO A 82 12.48 -25.33 8.08
CA PRO A 82 12.70 -26.69 7.64
C PRO A 82 14.18 -27.05 7.76
N SER A 83 14.45 -28.26 8.23
CA SER A 83 15.81 -28.78 8.40
C SER A 83 15.86 -30.28 8.13
N ARG A 84 17.07 -30.86 8.14
CA ARG A 84 17.23 -32.32 8.04
C ARG A 84 16.51 -33.08 9.16
N ARG A 85 16.39 -32.47 10.36
CA ARG A 85 15.74 -33.08 11.53
C ARG A 85 14.24 -32.85 11.53
N ASN A 86 13.81 -31.63 11.20
CA ASN A 86 12.41 -31.24 11.10
C ASN A 86 12.10 -30.99 9.63
N LYS A 87 11.70 -32.04 8.91
CA LYS A 87 11.29 -31.91 7.51
C LYS A 87 10.18 -30.86 7.41
N GLY A 88 10.29 -29.99 6.42
CA GLY A 88 9.26 -29.00 6.13
C GLY A 88 7.97 -29.68 5.69
N ALA A 89 6.85 -29.04 6.01
CA ALA A 89 5.51 -29.42 5.60
C ALA A 89 4.70 -28.15 5.42
N ASP A 90 3.68 -28.17 4.57
CA ASP A 90 2.82 -27.02 4.39
C ASP A 90 1.93 -26.78 5.60
N LEU A 91 1.51 -25.53 5.77
CA LEU A 91 0.58 -25.12 6.82
C LEU A 91 -0.72 -24.65 6.20
N VAL A 92 -1.84 -25.18 6.67
CA VAL A 92 -3.17 -24.91 6.12
C VAL A 92 -4.04 -24.28 7.19
N THR A 93 -4.83 -23.26 6.87
CA THR A 93 -5.75 -22.63 7.82
C THR A 93 -6.97 -23.48 8.12
N ASN A 94 -7.56 -23.31 9.31
CA ASN A 94 -8.85 -23.93 9.65
C ASN A 94 -10.04 -23.27 8.94
N PHE A 95 -9.96 -21.97 8.67
CA PHE A 95 -10.99 -21.27 7.90
C PHE A 95 -10.80 -21.50 6.41
N GLU A 96 -11.91 -21.39 5.67
CA GLU A 96 -11.97 -21.34 4.22
C GLU A 96 -12.52 -19.97 3.78
N HIS A 97 -12.17 -19.52 2.58
CA HIS A 97 -12.57 -18.23 2.04
C HIS A 97 -13.01 -18.33 0.56
N GLY A 98 -13.85 -17.38 0.16
CA GLY A 98 -14.20 -17.11 -1.23
C GLY A 98 -13.41 -15.90 -1.74
N ASP A 99 -14.13 -14.86 -2.13
CA ASP A 99 -13.54 -13.54 -2.38
C ASP A 99 -12.94 -13.00 -1.08
N MET A 100 -11.71 -12.51 -1.16
CA MET A 100 -10.96 -12.12 0.04
C MET A 100 -9.95 -11.04 -0.27
N ASP A 101 -9.72 -10.13 0.67
CA ASP A 101 -8.50 -9.34 0.75
C ASP A 101 -7.59 -9.93 1.85
N LEU A 102 -6.35 -10.24 1.48
CA LEU A 102 -5.29 -10.69 2.38
C LEU A 102 -4.26 -9.58 2.55
N GLU A 103 -3.95 -9.23 3.79
CA GLU A 103 -2.83 -8.34 4.14
C GLU A 103 -1.94 -9.03 5.16
N LEU A 104 -0.64 -9.13 4.89
CA LEU A 104 0.31 -9.74 5.81
C LEU A 104 1.72 -9.16 5.65
N ASP A 105 2.54 -9.37 6.67
CA ASP A 105 3.98 -9.22 6.55
C ASP A 105 4.65 -10.59 6.49
N TYR A 106 5.68 -10.73 5.67
CA TYR A 106 6.54 -11.93 5.66
C TYR A 106 8.02 -11.57 5.62
N MET A 107 8.87 -12.44 6.17
CA MET A 107 10.33 -12.32 6.11
C MET A 107 10.90 -13.61 5.56
N MET A 108 11.86 -13.50 4.64
CA MET A 108 12.55 -14.64 4.07
C MET A 108 13.99 -14.72 4.54
N ALA A 109 14.47 -15.95 4.79
CA ALA A 109 15.89 -16.20 4.86
C ALA A 109 16.54 -16.07 3.48
N LYS A 110 17.85 -15.86 3.44
CA LYS A 110 18.60 -15.81 2.19
C LYS A 110 18.44 -17.12 1.40
N GLY A 111 18.19 -17.02 0.10
CA GLY A 111 18.01 -18.15 -0.81
C GLY A 111 16.79 -19.02 -0.48
N SER A 112 15.82 -18.50 0.27
CA SER A 112 14.60 -19.21 0.63
C SER A 112 13.55 -19.16 -0.47
N ASN A 113 12.63 -20.12 -0.42
CA ASN A 113 11.46 -20.24 -1.28
C ASN A 113 10.26 -20.73 -0.44
N SER A 114 9.09 -20.16 -0.69
CA SER A 114 7.80 -20.48 -0.11
C SER A 114 6.70 -19.97 -1.07
N GLY A 115 5.45 -20.01 -0.64
CA GLY A 115 4.32 -19.57 -1.45
C GLY A 115 3.07 -19.42 -0.60
N ILE A 116 2.20 -18.50 -1.01
CA ILE A 116 0.85 -18.35 -0.44
C ILE A 116 -0.14 -18.85 -1.47
N TYR A 117 -0.83 -19.93 -1.15
CA TYR A 117 -1.87 -20.51 -1.98
C TYR A 117 -3.23 -20.01 -1.52
N LEU A 118 -3.87 -19.20 -2.36
CA LEU A 118 -5.26 -18.77 -2.20
C LEU A 118 -6.17 -19.96 -2.51
N GLN A 119 -7.12 -20.26 -1.61
CA GLN A 119 -7.96 -21.47 -1.65
C GLN A 119 -7.17 -22.80 -1.78
N GLY A 120 -5.90 -22.82 -1.36
CA GLY A 120 -5.00 -23.95 -1.54
C GLY A 120 -4.61 -24.25 -3.00
N ARG A 121 -4.88 -23.32 -3.93
CA ARG A 121 -4.84 -23.56 -5.39
C ARG A 121 -4.00 -22.57 -6.19
N TYR A 122 -4.08 -21.29 -5.86
CA TYR A 122 -3.44 -20.23 -6.64
C TYR A 122 -2.27 -19.65 -5.87
N GLU A 123 -1.06 -20.02 -6.26
CA GLU A 123 0.18 -19.61 -5.63
C GLU A 123 0.55 -18.18 -6.03
N VAL A 124 0.64 -17.31 -5.04
CA VAL A 124 1.49 -16.12 -5.09
C VAL A 124 2.83 -16.50 -4.49
N GLN A 125 3.85 -16.46 -5.33
CA GLN A 125 5.18 -16.96 -5.07
C GLN A 125 5.92 -16.10 -4.05
N LEU A 126 6.61 -16.72 -3.10
CA LEU A 126 7.53 -16.06 -2.18
C LEU A 126 8.93 -16.60 -2.42
N ASN A 127 9.80 -15.80 -3.02
CA ASN A 127 11.17 -16.23 -3.34
C ASN A 127 12.16 -15.15 -2.89
N ASP A 128 13.40 -15.55 -2.55
CA ASP A 128 14.48 -14.58 -2.41
C ASP A 128 14.92 -14.07 -3.80
N SER A 129 14.13 -13.14 -4.32
CA SER A 129 14.39 -12.44 -5.59
C SER A 129 15.19 -11.15 -5.38
N TRP A 130 15.86 -10.95 -4.25
CA TRP A 130 16.61 -9.73 -3.99
C TRP A 130 17.76 -9.56 -4.99
N GLY A 131 17.69 -8.48 -5.79
CA GLY A 131 18.64 -8.18 -6.85
C GLY A 131 18.26 -8.72 -8.24
N ALA A 132 17.14 -9.44 -8.38
CA ALA A 132 16.66 -9.85 -9.70
C ALA A 132 16.16 -8.65 -10.51
N THR A 133 16.69 -8.45 -11.73
CA THR A 133 16.29 -7.35 -12.63
C THR A 133 15.29 -7.79 -13.71
N LYS A 134 15.14 -9.10 -13.90
CA LYS A 134 14.15 -9.71 -14.81
C LYS A 134 13.27 -10.65 -14.00
N ALA A 135 12.08 -10.19 -13.66
CA ALA A 135 11.13 -10.99 -12.90
C ALA A 135 10.45 -12.04 -13.80
N SER A 136 10.20 -13.20 -13.22
CA SER A 136 9.43 -14.32 -13.77
C SER A 136 8.25 -14.65 -12.86
N SER A 137 7.41 -15.60 -13.25
CA SER A 137 6.35 -16.14 -12.38
C SER A 137 6.89 -16.87 -11.14
N GLY A 138 8.16 -17.31 -11.17
CA GLY A 138 8.85 -17.95 -10.04
C GLY A 138 9.56 -16.97 -9.10
N ASP A 139 9.49 -15.67 -9.39
CA ASP A 139 10.03 -14.63 -8.52
C ASP A 139 9.00 -14.13 -7.51
N ASN A 140 9.51 -13.42 -6.50
CA ASN A 140 8.70 -12.91 -5.40
C ASN A 140 7.52 -12.06 -5.88
N GLY A 141 6.32 -12.41 -5.44
CA GLY A 141 5.08 -11.80 -5.86
C GLY A 141 4.56 -12.28 -7.22
N GLY A 142 5.26 -13.18 -7.93
CA GLY A 142 4.78 -13.82 -9.15
C GLY A 142 3.55 -14.70 -8.89
N ILE A 143 2.69 -14.84 -9.89
CA ILE A 143 1.63 -15.86 -9.89
C ILE A 143 2.22 -17.09 -10.56
N TYR A 144 2.38 -18.17 -9.81
CA TYR A 144 3.14 -19.32 -10.29
C TYR A 144 2.45 -20.01 -11.46
N GLU A 145 3.22 -20.78 -12.22
CA GLU A 145 2.73 -21.42 -13.43
C GLU A 145 1.78 -22.59 -13.15
N ARG A 146 0.85 -22.79 -14.08
CA ARG A 146 0.14 -24.07 -14.22
C ARG A 146 1.09 -25.08 -14.84
N TRP A 147 0.81 -26.36 -14.62
CA TRP A 147 1.67 -27.44 -15.09
C TRP A 147 0.91 -28.47 -15.90
N ASP A 148 1.48 -28.87 -17.04
CA ASP A 148 0.94 -29.90 -17.93
C ASP A 148 2.08 -30.81 -18.38
N GLU A 149 2.10 -32.02 -17.81
CA GLU A 149 3.13 -33.03 -18.09
C GLU A 149 3.13 -33.53 -19.53
N SER A 150 2.02 -33.36 -20.26
CA SER A 150 1.89 -33.80 -21.65
C SER A 150 2.58 -32.87 -22.64
N ARG A 151 2.92 -31.64 -22.22
CA ARG A 151 3.60 -30.66 -23.06
C ARG A 151 5.08 -30.98 -23.24
N PRO A 152 5.72 -30.48 -24.31
CA PRO A 152 7.15 -30.60 -24.51
C PRO A 152 7.97 -30.10 -23.31
N ASN A 153 9.13 -30.72 -23.09
CA ASN A 153 10.08 -30.25 -22.08
C ASN A 153 10.43 -28.77 -22.32
N GLY A 154 10.40 -27.97 -21.24
CA GLY A 154 10.56 -26.52 -21.31
C GLY A 154 9.27 -25.75 -21.61
N GLN A 155 8.15 -26.42 -21.89
CA GLN A 155 6.82 -25.81 -22.13
C GLN A 155 5.73 -26.38 -21.19
N LYS A 156 6.13 -27.21 -20.22
CA LYS A 156 5.22 -27.80 -19.23
C LYS A 156 4.61 -26.76 -18.30
N GLY A 157 5.39 -25.75 -17.96
CA GLY A 157 4.94 -24.55 -17.27
C GLY A 157 4.22 -23.61 -18.24
N TYR A 158 3.01 -23.17 -17.88
CA TYR A 158 2.23 -22.23 -18.69
C TYR A 158 1.32 -21.37 -17.83
N GLN A 159 0.90 -20.21 -18.36
CA GLN A 159 0.03 -19.26 -17.65
C GLN A 159 0.54 -18.85 -16.26
N GLY A 160 1.87 -18.77 -16.10
CA GLY A 160 2.49 -18.05 -15.00
C GLY A 160 2.62 -16.57 -15.34
N TYR A 161 2.48 -15.71 -14.35
CA TYR A 161 2.54 -14.26 -14.54
C TYR A 161 3.63 -13.65 -13.66
N ALA A 162 4.63 -13.04 -14.28
CA ALA A 162 5.64 -12.28 -13.57
C ALA A 162 5.05 -11.04 -12.90
N PRO A 163 5.53 -10.62 -11.71
CA PRO A 163 5.16 -9.34 -11.16
C PRO A 163 5.62 -8.23 -12.12
N ARG A 164 4.86 -7.12 -12.21
CA ARG A 164 5.19 -5.97 -13.07
C ARG A 164 6.61 -5.45 -12.88
N GLN A 165 7.14 -5.57 -11.67
CA GLN A 165 8.51 -5.20 -11.31
C GLN A 165 8.93 -5.95 -10.04
N ASN A 166 10.23 -6.19 -9.89
CA ASN A 166 10.77 -6.71 -8.64
C ASN A 166 10.93 -5.58 -7.63
N VAL A 167 10.18 -5.67 -6.54
CA VAL A 167 10.19 -4.71 -5.43
C VAL A 167 10.55 -5.38 -4.10
N SER A 168 11.28 -6.49 -4.17
CA SER A 168 11.73 -7.25 -3.01
C SER A 168 12.75 -6.48 -2.19
N ARG A 169 12.57 -6.49 -0.87
CA ARG A 169 13.61 -6.10 0.09
C ARG A 169 14.65 -7.21 0.27
N ALA A 170 15.80 -6.87 0.82
CA ALA A 170 16.84 -7.84 1.16
C ALA A 170 16.34 -8.93 2.14
N PRO A 171 16.91 -10.14 2.12
CA PRO A 171 16.61 -11.17 3.11
C PRO A 171 16.76 -10.67 4.55
N GLY A 172 15.91 -11.16 5.44
CA GLY A 172 15.86 -10.70 6.84
C GLY A 172 15.13 -9.36 7.05
N LEU A 173 14.70 -8.68 6.00
CA LEU A 173 13.79 -7.53 6.09
C LEU A 173 12.35 -8.00 5.89
N TRP A 174 11.42 -7.38 6.63
CA TRP A 174 10.00 -7.64 6.47
C TRP A 174 9.48 -7.06 5.15
N GLN A 175 8.85 -7.90 4.36
CA GLN A 175 8.07 -7.56 3.18
C GLN A 175 6.61 -7.35 3.62
N HIS A 176 5.90 -6.47 2.92
CA HIS A 176 4.48 -6.22 3.16
C HIS A 176 3.66 -6.54 1.91
N LEU A 177 2.71 -7.46 2.01
CA LEU A 177 1.94 -7.96 0.87
C LEU A 177 0.46 -7.75 1.09
N LYS A 178 -0.21 -7.20 0.07
CA LYS A 178 -1.67 -7.12 -0.02
C LYS A 178 -2.12 -7.86 -1.28
N ILE A 179 -3.15 -8.69 -1.16
CA ILE A 179 -3.76 -9.40 -2.28
C ILE A 179 -5.27 -9.22 -2.20
N SER A 180 -5.87 -8.70 -3.26
CA SER A 180 -7.31 -8.70 -3.48
C SER A 180 -7.68 -9.81 -4.46
N PHE A 181 -8.32 -10.85 -3.94
CA PHE A 181 -8.65 -12.08 -4.65
C PHE A 181 -10.16 -12.19 -4.90
N GLN A 182 -10.52 -12.64 -6.09
CA GLN A 182 -11.86 -13.09 -6.45
C GLN A 182 -11.81 -14.60 -6.71
N ALA A 183 -12.63 -15.35 -5.98
CA ALA A 183 -12.78 -16.79 -6.16
C ALA A 183 -13.49 -17.13 -7.49
N PRO A 184 -13.29 -18.33 -8.05
CA PRO A 184 -14.06 -18.76 -9.21
C PRO A 184 -15.54 -18.92 -8.84
N ARG A 185 -16.43 -18.81 -9.84
CA ARG A 185 -17.88 -18.96 -9.67
C ARG A 185 -18.37 -20.21 -10.36
N PHE A 186 -19.39 -20.83 -9.78
CA PHE A 186 -20.01 -22.05 -10.29
C PHE A 186 -21.52 -21.87 -10.33
N ASP A 187 -22.17 -22.47 -11.33
CA ASP A 187 -23.62 -22.59 -11.35
C ASP A 187 -24.13 -23.66 -10.37
N ALA A 188 -25.45 -23.79 -10.25
CA ALA A 188 -26.08 -24.77 -9.36
C ALA A 188 -25.75 -26.23 -9.70
N SER A 189 -25.25 -26.53 -10.91
CA SER A 189 -24.81 -27.86 -11.31
C SER A 189 -23.34 -28.14 -10.97
N GLY A 190 -22.63 -27.14 -10.43
CA GLY A 190 -21.21 -27.22 -10.13
C GLY A 190 -20.32 -26.93 -11.36
N LYS A 191 -20.88 -26.46 -12.48
CA LYS A 191 -20.09 -26.07 -13.65
C LYS A 191 -19.54 -24.66 -13.42
N LYS A 192 -18.24 -24.48 -13.69
CA LYS A 192 -17.59 -23.17 -13.60
C LYS A 192 -18.20 -22.19 -14.60
N ILE A 193 -18.56 -21.00 -14.13
CA ILE A 193 -19.12 -19.89 -14.91
C ILE A 193 -18.24 -18.64 -14.90
N GLU A 194 -17.32 -18.51 -13.93
CA GLU A 194 -16.34 -17.43 -13.90
C GLU A 194 -15.01 -17.92 -13.33
N ASN A 195 -13.90 -17.46 -13.89
CA ASN A 195 -12.56 -17.76 -13.40
C ASN A 195 -12.23 -16.98 -12.13
N ALA A 196 -11.29 -17.52 -11.35
CA ALA A 196 -10.67 -16.77 -10.27
C ALA A 196 -9.84 -15.60 -10.82
N LYS A 197 -9.67 -14.54 -10.03
CA LYS A 197 -8.88 -13.36 -10.42
C LYS A 197 -8.06 -12.84 -9.25
N ILE A 198 -6.82 -12.42 -9.51
CA ILE A 198 -6.14 -11.46 -8.64
C ILE A 198 -6.52 -10.08 -9.14
N LEU A 199 -7.48 -9.44 -8.47
CA LEU A 199 -7.94 -8.10 -8.83
C LEU A 199 -6.82 -7.08 -8.64
N ARG A 200 -6.03 -7.24 -7.57
CA ARG A 200 -4.85 -6.42 -7.29
C ARG A 200 -3.91 -7.17 -6.36
N ALA A 201 -2.60 -7.07 -6.59
CA ALA A 201 -1.62 -7.41 -5.57
C ALA A 201 -0.60 -6.27 -5.44
N GLU A 202 -0.28 -5.92 -4.20
CA GLU A 202 0.73 -4.91 -3.86
C GLU A 202 1.81 -5.52 -2.99
N LEU A 203 3.07 -5.29 -3.36
CA LEU A 203 4.22 -5.68 -2.57
C LEU A 203 5.02 -4.42 -2.22
N ASN A 204 5.26 -4.22 -0.91
CA ASN A 204 6.00 -3.07 -0.38
C ASN A 204 5.47 -1.71 -0.86
N GLY A 205 4.14 -1.60 -1.00
CA GLY A 205 3.45 -0.39 -1.43
C GLY A 205 3.42 -0.17 -2.94
N VAL A 206 3.84 -1.16 -3.74
CA VAL A 206 3.85 -1.09 -5.20
C VAL A 206 2.94 -2.15 -5.79
N THR A 207 2.06 -1.75 -6.72
CA THR A 207 1.20 -2.68 -7.47
C THR A 207 2.05 -3.59 -8.38
N ILE A 208 2.03 -4.89 -8.10
CA ILE A 208 2.75 -5.92 -8.85
C ILE A 208 1.84 -6.73 -9.77
N HIS A 209 0.54 -6.82 -9.47
CA HIS A 209 -0.49 -7.42 -10.33
C HIS A 209 -1.77 -6.60 -10.27
N GLU A 210 -2.52 -6.59 -11.36
CA GLU A 210 -3.83 -5.94 -11.44
C GLU A 210 -4.69 -6.65 -12.46
N ASN A 211 -5.90 -7.04 -12.05
CA ASN A 211 -6.91 -7.73 -12.84
C ASN A 211 -6.38 -8.94 -13.64
N VAL A 212 -5.59 -9.81 -12.99
CA VAL A 212 -5.04 -11.01 -13.61
C VAL A 212 -6.02 -12.17 -13.47
N GLU A 213 -6.49 -12.69 -14.61
CA GLU A 213 -7.38 -13.84 -14.68
C GLU A 213 -6.63 -15.17 -14.54
N LEU A 214 -7.14 -16.05 -13.69
CA LEU A 214 -6.56 -17.34 -13.36
C LEU A 214 -7.42 -18.46 -13.94
N PHE A 215 -6.88 -19.16 -14.93
CA PHE A 215 -7.63 -20.17 -15.70
C PHE A 215 -7.74 -21.55 -15.02
N GLY A 216 -7.06 -21.72 -13.89
CA GLY A 216 -7.08 -22.95 -13.09
C GLY A 216 -5.97 -22.96 -12.05
N PRO A 217 -5.87 -24.04 -11.26
CA PRO A 217 -4.90 -24.14 -10.17
C PRO A 217 -3.46 -24.10 -10.67
N THR A 218 -2.60 -23.43 -9.89
CA THR A 218 -1.15 -23.40 -10.10
C THR A 218 -0.52 -24.73 -9.69
N ARG A 219 0.71 -24.98 -10.16
CA ARG A 219 1.45 -26.18 -9.76
C ARG A 219 1.59 -26.25 -8.23
N GLY A 220 1.50 -27.45 -7.68
CA GLY A 220 1.62 -27.66 -6.25
C GLY A 220 0.33 -27.42 -5.47
N ALA A 221 -0.79 -27.09 -6.12
CA ALA A 221 -2.12 -26.99 -5.49
C ALA A 221 -2.52 -28.26 -4.71
N MET A 222 -3.36 -28.10 -3.68
CA MET A 222 -3.89 -29.21 -2.87
C MET A 222 -4.81 -30.15 -3.66
N GLY A 223 -5.34 -29.72 -4.80
CA GLY A 223 -6.18 -30.50 -5.69
C GLY A 223 -6.21 -29.93 -7.10
N GLY A 224 -6.61 -30.74 -8.08
CA GLY A 224 -6.67 -30.34 -9.50
C GLY A 224 -7.92 -29.54 -9.89
N ASP A 225 -9.00 -29.67 -9.12
CA ASP A 225 -10.27 -28.99 -9.37
C ASP A 225 -10.34 -27.64 -8.66
N GLU A 226 -10.96 -26.64 -9.27
CA GLU A 226 -11.28 -25.35 -8.63
C GLU A 226 -12.50 -25.47 -7.70
N VAL A 227 -12.59 -24.61 -6.69
CA VAL A 227 -13.67 -24.64 -5.68
C VAL A 227 -14.17 -23.23 -5.37
N ALA A 228 -15.42 -23.13 -4.89
CA ALA A 228 -15.99 -21.86 -4.47
C ALA A 228 -15.37 -21.33 -3.17
N LEU A 229 -15.04 -22.21 -2.23
CA LEU A 229 -14.41 -21.91 -0.94
C LEU A 229 -13.21 -22.85 -0.72
N GLY A 230 -12.13 -22.33 -0.14
CA GLY A 230 -10.98 -23.15 0.26
C GLY A 230 -10.06 -22.42 1.25
N PRO A 231 -9.11 -23.13 1.88
CA PRO A 231 -8.25 -22.57 2.91
C PRO A 231 -7.13 -21.72 2.33
N LEU A 232 -6.48 -20.91 3.17
CA LEU A 232 -5.12 -20.45 2.87
C LEU A 232 -4.14 -21.58 3.16
N ARG A 233 -3.16 -21.74 2.25
CA ARG A 233 -2.03 -22.63 2.47
C ARG A 233 -0.72 -21.85 2.33
N LEU A 234 0.15 -22.02 3.32
CA LEU A 234 1.52 -21.50 3.33
C LEU A 234 2.47 -22.65 3.02
N GLN A 235 3.24 -22.54 1.94
CA GLN A 235 4.18 -23.58 1.54
C GLN A 235 5.37 -23.62 2.52
N GLY A 236 5.61 -24.77 3.13
CA GLY A 236 6.56 -24.91 4.23
C GLY A 236 7.64 -25.99 4.00
N ASP A 237 7.59 -26.70 2.90
CA ASP A 237 8.52 -27.78 2.56
C ASP A 237 9.78 -27.33 1.78
N HIS A 238 9.84 -26.06 1.34
CA HIS A 238 10.93 -25.54 0.51
C HIS A 238 12.02 -24.78 1.27
N GLY A 239 11.64 -23.79 2.10
CA GLY A 239 12.61 -22.89 2.72
C GLY A 239 12.12 -22.21 4.00
N ALA A 240 13.06 -21.53 4.68
CA ALA A 240 12.77 -20.84 5.92
C ALA A 240 12.09 -19.48 5.67
N VAL A 241 10.95 -19.26 6.30
CA VAL A 241 10.10 -18.08 6.12
C VAL A 241 9.38 -17.77 7.43
N ALA A 242 9.07 -16.50 7.67
CA ALA A 242 8.27 -16.06 8.79
C ALA A 242 7.14 -15.14 8.36
N PHE A 243 6.03 -15.14 9.10
CA PHE A 243 4.84 -14.35 8.84
C PHE A 243 4.38 -13.65 10.13
N ARG A 244 3.77 -12.47 9.98
CA ARG A 244 3.07 -11.77 11.05
C ARG A 244 1.96 -10.89 10.49
N ASN A 245 1.13 -10.35 11.36
CA ASN A 245 0.06 -9.40 11.00
C ASN A 245 -0.87 -9.95 9.90
N ILE A 246 -1.18 -11.26 9.94
CA ILE A 246 -1.99 -11.90 8.90
C ILE A 246 -3.45 -11.51 9.10
N LYS A 247 -3.97 -10.70 8.18
CA LYS A 247 -5.33 -10.16 8.18
C LYS A 247 -6.06 -10.60 6.94
N VAL A 248 -7.30 -11.04 7.15
CA VAL A 248 -8.17 -11.60 6.14
C VAL A 248 -9.50 -10.88 6.21
N THR A 249 -9.87 -10.20 5.14
CA THR A 249 -11.20 -9.60 4.98
C THR A 249 -11.98 -10.43 3.98
N ASP A 250 -13.04 -11.09 4.44
CA ASP A 250 -13.86 -11.96 3.58
C ASP A 250 -15.02 -11.19 2.93
N TYR A 251 -15.33 -11.56 1.68
CA TYR A 251 -16.37 -10.93 0.86
C TYR A 251 -17.41 -11.94 0.35
N GLY A 252 -17.87 -12.85 1.21
CA GLY A 252 -18.82 -13.89 0.86
C GLY A 252 -20.29 -13.46 0.73
N LYS A 253 -20.63 -12.17 0.94
CA LYS A 253 -22.03 -11.72 0.94
C LYS A 253 -22.49 -11.27 -0.46
N PRO A 254 -23.78 -11.51 -0.82
CA PRO A 254 -24.32 -11.03 -2.08
C PRO A 254 -24.35 -9.50 -2.11
N ARG A 255 -24.01 -8.92 -3.27
CA ARG A 255 -24.10 -7.48 -3.50
C ARG A 255 -25.58 -7.06 -3.60
N PRO A 256 -25.95 -5.88 -3.09
CA PRO A 256 -27.21 -5.25 -3.43
C PRO A 256 -27.41 -5.12 -4.95
N GLU A 257 -28.65 -5.22 -5.41
CA GLU A 257 -28.99 -5.14 -6.83
C GLU A 257 -29.97 -4.00 -7.09
N LEU A 258 -29.79 -3.28 -8.19
CA LEU A 258 -30.80 -2.39 -8.73
C LEU A 258 -31.61 -3.13 -9.78
N VAL A 259 -32.90 -3.29 -9.52
CA VAL A 259 -33.84 -3.97 -10.40
C VAL A 259 -35.02 -3.07 -10.75
N ASN A 260 -35.68 -3.36 -11.87
CA ASN A 260 -36.83 -2.60 -12.37
C ASN A 260 -36.55 -1.10 -12.55
N LEU A 261 -35.33 -0.74 -12.99
CA LEU A 261 -34.95 0.65 -13.21
C LEU A 261 -35.75 1.25 -14.36
N GLN A 262 -36.25 2.45 -14.13
CA GLN A 262 -36.91 3.33 -15.09
C GLN A 262 -36.21 4.67 -15.05
N TYR A 263 -36.20 5.38 -16.18
CA TYR A 263 -35.60 6.71 -16.27
C TYR A 263 -36.56 7.71 -16.91
N LYS A 264 -36.36 8.98 -16.54
CA LYS A 264 -36.93 10.16 -17.20
C LYS A 264 -35.84 11.20 -17.39
N VAL A 265 -35.79 11.81 -18.58
CA VAL A 265 -34.85 12.88 -18.93
C VAL A 265 -35.61 14.18 -19.11
N TYR A 266 -35.08 15.26 -18.54
CA TYR A 266 -35.64 16.60 -18.65
C TYR A 266 -34.55 17.53 -19.18
N LYS A 267 -34.86 18.32 -20.22
CA LYS A 267 -33.93 19.29 -20.78
C LYS A 267 -33.96 20.58 -19.98
N GLY A 268 -32.78 21.08 -19.58
CA GLY A 268 -32.61 22.34 -18.87
C GLY A 268 -31.50 22.30 -17.81
N LYS A 269 -31.14 23.48 -17.32
CA LYS A 269 -30.22 23.63 -16.17
C LYS A 269 -31.01 23.49 -14.87
N TYR A 270 -30.82 22.39 -14.14
CA TYR A 270 -31.51 22.09 -12.89
C TYR A 270 -30.53 22.01 -11.73
N GLU A 271 -30.49 23.03 -10.86
CA GLU A 271 -29.71 23.01 -9.62
C GLU A 271 -30.44 22.28 -8.47
N GLY A 272 -31.72 21.92 -8.67
CA GLY A 272 -32.54 21.17 -7.73
C GLY A 272 -33.67 20.41 -8.44
N GLU A 273 -34.45 19.65 -7.68
CA GLU A 273 -35.56 18.86 -8.24
C GLU A 273 -36.67 19.77 -8.80
N PRO A 274 -37.07 19.59 -10.08
CA PRO A 274 -38.23 20.29 -10.62
C PRO A 274 -39.53 19.67 -10.10
N GLN A 275 -40.65 20.38 -10.29
CA GLN A 275 -41.98 19.80 -10.13
C GLN A 275 -42.23 18.86 -11.31
N TYR A 276 -41.89 17.57 -11.14
CA TYR A 276 -41.89 16.59 -12.25
C TYR A 276 -43.25 16.46 -12.94
N ASP A 277 -44.36 16.64 -12.22
CA ASP A 277 -45.71 16.51 -12.77
C ASP A 277 -46.11 17.71 -13.66
N SER A 278 -45.37 18.82 -13.60
CA SER A 278 -45.65 20.01 -14.42
C SER A 278 -44.76 20.12 -15.66
N ILE A 279 -43.86 19.16 -15.90
CA ILE A 279 -42.92 19.18 -17.03
C ILE A 279 -42.93 17.80 -17.70
N PRO A 280 -43.29 17.68 -18.99
CA PRO A 280 -43.17 16.40 -19.68
C PRO A 280 -41.68 16.01 -19.83
N PRO A 281 -41.33 14.72 -19.66
CA PRO A 281 -39.97 14.26 -19.94
C PRO A 281 -39.71 14.29 -21.46
N GLU A 282 -38.47 14.61 -21.83
CA GLU A 282 -37.96 14.57 -23.21
C GLU A 282 -37.65 13.14 -23.67
N ALA A 283 -37.32 12.26 -22.72
CA ALA A 283 -37.17 10.84 -22.94
C ALA A 283 -37.53 10.07 -21.66
N GLU A 284 -38.14 8.90 -21.81
CA GLU A 284 -38.41 7.99 -20.70
C GLU A 284 -38.35 6.53 -21.17
N GLY A 285 -38.05 5.62 -20.25
CA GLY A 285 -37.93 4.20 -20.58
C GLY A 285 -37.47 3.35 -19.41
N THR A 286 -37.19 2.08 -19.68
CA THR A 286 -36.55 1.16 -18.73
C THR A 286 -35.04 1.16 -18.93
N SER A 287 -34.30 0.82 -17.88
CA SER A 287 -32.86 0.61 -17.93
C SER A 287 -32.47 -0.64 -17.14
N VAL A 288 -31.34 -1.23 -17.49
CA VAL A 288 -30.70 -2.33 -16.72
C VAL A 288 -29.50 -1.85 -15.92
N ALA A 289 -29.12 -0.58 -16.08
CA ALA A 289 -27.98 0.03 -15.39
C ALA A 289 -28.21 1.54 -15.17
N LEU A 290 -27.48 2.12 -14.23
CA LEU A 290 -27.39 3.56 -14.11
C LEU A 290 -26.41 4.07 -15.18
N THR A 291 -26.87 4.90 -16.10
CA THR A 291 -25.99 5.51 -17.11
C THR A 291 -26.46 6.89 -17.50
N SER A 292 -25.52 7.72 -17.90
CA SER A 292 -25.80 9.04 -18.48
C SER A 292 -26.09 8.99 -19.99
N ASP A 293 -25.75 7.89 -20.67
CA ASP A 293 -25.91 7.73 -22.14
C ASP A 293 -27.38 7.63 -22.60
N ILE A 294 -28.31 7.47 -21.67
CA ILE A 294 -29.76 7.56 -21.93
C ILE A 294 -30.24 8.98 -22.26
N SER A 295 -29.44 10.01 -21.95
CA SER A 295 -29.76 11.39 -22.28
C SER A 295 -29.39 11.68 -23.75
N PRO A 296 -30.31 12.21 -24.57
CA PRO A 296 -29.96 12.70 -25.90
C PRO A 296 -29.17 14.03 -25.86
N PHE A 297 -28.94 14.59 -24.68
CA PHE A 297 -28.25 15.86 -24.47
C PHE A 297 -26.89 15.62 -23.80
N SER A 298 -25.87 16.36 -24.23
CA SER A 298 -24.53 16.32 -23.60
C SER A 298 -24.39 17.29 -22.43
N ASN A 299 -25.24 18.32 -22.38
CA ASN A 299 -25.25 19.39 -21.39
C ASN A 299 -26.68 19.79 -21.06
N ASP A 300 -26.86 20.43 -19.92
CA ASP A 300 -28.11 21.04 -19.47
C ASP A 300 -29.28 20.07 -19.53
N PHE A 301 -29.17 19.00 -18.73
CA PHE A 301 -30.24 18.04 -18.55
C PHE A 301 -30.27 17.51 -17.12
N LEU A 302 -31.42 16.92 -16.76
CA LEU A 302 -31.61 16.15 -15.56
C LEU A 302 -32.08 14.74 -15.93
N VAL A 303 -31.48 13.73 -15.31
CA VAL A 303 -31.93 12.34 -15.35
C VAL A 303 -32.48 11.97 -13.98
N ARG A 304 -33.71 11.44 -13.97
CA ARG A 304 -34.32 10.85 -12.79
C ARG A 304 -34.48 9.35 -13.02
N TYR A 305 -33.81 8.56 -12.19
CA TYR A 305 -34.00 7.12 -12.10
C TYR A 305 -34.94 6.78 -10.96
N THR A 306 -35.84 5.84 -11.19
CA THR A 306 -36.64 5.16 -10.16
C THR A 306 -36.54 3.66 -10.33
N GLY A 307 -36.64 2.90 -9.25
CA GLY A 307 -36.60 1.44 -9.32
C GLY A 307 -36.63 0.80 -7.94
N THR A 308 -36.02 -0.37 -7.83
CA THR A 308 -35.95 -1.14 -6.60
C THR A 308 -34.51 -1.48 -6.26
N LEU A 309 -34.07 -1.12 -5.05
CA LEU A 309 -32.85 -1.63 -4.45
C LEU A 309 -33.19 -2.90 -3.68
N ARG A 310 -32.66 -4.04 -4.13
CA ARG A 310 -32.78 -5.33 -3.47
C ARG A 310 -31.57 -5.58 -2.59
N VAL A 311 -31.79 -5.78 -1.30
CA VAL A 311 -30.76 -6.06 -0.31
C VAL A 311 -31.02 -7.44 0.30
N THR A 312 -30.04 -8.34 0.25
CA THR A 312 -30.17 -9.66 0.88
C THR A 312 -29.60 -9.68 2.29
N GLU A 313 -28.43 -9.07 2.51
CA GLU A 313 -27.80 -8.99 3.82
C GLU A 313 -28.17 -7.66 4.49
N PRO A 314 -28.87 -7.65 5.63
CA PRO A 314 -29.18 -6.40 6.34
C PRO A 314 -27.91 -5.82 6.97
N GLY A 315 -27.86 -4.49 7.14
CA GLY A 315 -26.80 -3.80 7.87
C GLY A 315 -26.52 -2.41 7.34
N GLU A 316 -25.42 -1.81 7.78
CA GLU A 316 -25.03 -0.48 7.36
C GLU A 316 -24.36 -0.51 5.97
N TYR A 317 -24.88 0.27 5.03
CA TYR A 317 -24.32 0.43 3.69
C TYR A 317 -23.83 1.85 3.49
N THR A 318 -22.65 2.01 2.90
CA THR A 318 -22.11 3.31 2.51
C THR A 318 -22.17 3.46 1.00
N PHE A 319 -22.77 4.55 0.55
CA PHE A 319 -22.90 4.91 -0.85
C PHE A 319 -22.07 6.16 -1.13
N ASN A 320 -21.31 6.14 -2.21
CA ASN A 320 -20.53 7.27 -2.70
C ASN A 320 -20.96 7.57 -4.14
N LEU A 321 -21.79 8.60 -4.29
CA LEU A 321 -22.35 9.04 -5.56
C LEU A 321 -21.35 9.97 -6.27
N ASN A 322 -21.04 9.67 -7.52
CA ASN A 322 -20.12 10.44 -8.34
C ASN A 322 -20.86 10.98 -9.58
N PRO A 323 -21.52 12.15 -9.49
CA PRO A 323 -22.15 12.80 -10.62
C PRO A 323 -21.12 13.68 -11.34
N SER A 324 -20.69 13.28 -12.54
CA SER A 324 -19.73 14.07 -13.32
C SER A 324 -20.39 15.29 -13.96
N GLY A 325 -19.72 16.44 -13.93
CA GLY A 325 -20.20 17.66 -14.60
C GLY A 325 -21.48 18.27 -14.02
N GLY A 326 -21.80 18.01 -12.75
CA GLY A 326 -22.92 18.66 -12.09
C GLY A 326 -23.22 18.06 -10.71
N GLY A 327 -24.49 17.85 -10.40
CA GLY A 327 -24.95 17.44 -9.08
C GLY A 327 -25.74 16.14 -9.08
N GLY A 328 -25.94 15.57 -7.89
CA GLY A 328 -26.73 14.37 -7.71
C GLY A 328 -27.40 14.30 -6.34
N MET A 329 -28.40 13.44 -6.25
CA MET A 329 -29.15 13.15 -5.02
C MET A 329 -29.64 11.71 -5.07
N MET A 330 -29.68 11.02 -3.94
CA MET A 330 -30.16 9.65 -3.84
C MET A 330 -31.16 9.46 -2.70
N LYS A 331 -32.26 8.77 -2.97
CA LYS A 331 -33.25 8.35 -1.99
C LYS A 331 -33.35 6.82 -1.97
N ILE A 332 -33.44 6.25 -0.78
CA ILE A 332 -33.73 4.83 -0.56
C ILE A 332 -34.91 4.76 0.40
N ASN A 333 -35.89 3.93 0.07
CA ASN A 333 -37.12 3.77 0.84
C ASN A 333 -37.81 5.13 1.10
N ASN A 334 -37.88 5.97 0.06
CA ASN A 334 -38.43 7.32 0.07
C ASN A 334 -37.78 8.31 1.06
N LYS A 335 -36.61 7.97 1.62
CA LYS A 335 -35.81 8.85 2.49
C LYS A 335 -34.58 9.31 1.72
N VAL A 336 -34.25 10.60 1.84
CA VAL A 336 -33.01 11.17 1.30
C VAL A 336 -31.83 10.55 2.05
N VAL A 337 -31.00 9.80 1.33
CA VAL A 337 -29.76 9.19 1.86
C VAL A 337 -28.59 10.09 1.52
N ILE A 338 -28.48 10.49 0.25
CA ILE A 338 -27.51 11.49 -0.21
C ILE A 338 -28.30 12.74 -0.59
N PRO A 339 -28.13 13.87 0.14
CA PRO A 339 -28.79 15.12 -0.19
C PRO A 339 -28.25 15.71 -1.50
N PRO A 340 -28.99 16.63 -2.14
CA PRO A 340 -28.51 17.32 -3.33
C PRO A 340 -27.15 18.00 -3.11
N GLY A 341 -26.22 17.78 -4.02
CA GLY A 341 -24.94 18.47 -4.04
C GLY A 341 -24.07 18.03 -5.21
N GLU A 342 -22.86 18.59 -5.30
CA GLU A 342 -21.94 18.37 -6.44
C GLU A 342 -20.65 17.62 -6.06
N ARG A 343 -20.26 17.65 -4.79
CA ARG A 343 -18.97 17.13 -4.30
C ARG A 343 -19.15 16.39 -3.00
N ASN A 344 -18.25 15.43 -2.73
CA ASN A 344 -18.20 14.65 -1.49
C ASN A 344 -19.54 14.01 -1.11
N LEU A 345 -20.27 13.49 -2.11
CA LEU A 345 -21.59 12.90 -1.95
C LEU A 345 -21.49 11.46 -1.40
N ARG A 346 -21.19 11.36 -0.11
CA ARG A 346 -21.05 10.08 0.59
C ARG A 346 -21.97 10.04 1.80
N ALA A 347 -22.70 8.94 1.97
CA ALA A 347 -23.56 8.72 3.13
C ALA A 347 -23.63 7.23 3.50
N SER A 348 -23.83 6.96 4.78
CA SER A 348 -24.07 5.62 5.32
C SER A 348 -25.51 5.50 5.82
N VAL A 349 -26.14 4.35 5.60
CA VAL A 349 -27.53 4.09 5.99
C VAL A 349 -27.71 2.61 6.35
N ASP A 350 -28.42 2.34 7.45
CA ASP A 350 -28.85 1.00 7.80
C ASP A 350 -30.00 0.54 6.89
N LEU A 351 -29.79 -0.58 6.19
CA LEU A 351 -30.75 -1.18 5.28
C LEU A 351 -31.23 -2.54 5.80
N PRO A 352 -32.55 -2.80 5.84
CA PRO A 352 -33.07 -4.14 6.07
C PRO A 352 -32.87 -5.03 4.84
N ALA A 353 -32.99 -6.34 5.04
CA ALA A 353 -33.15 -7.26 3.92
C ALA A 353 -34.52 -7.05 3.27
N GLY A 354 -34.56 -7.07 1.93
CA GLY A 354 -35.77 -6.93 1.14
C GLY A 354 -35.61 -5.95 -0.03
N ASP A 355 -36.75 -5.70 -0.67
CA ASP A 355 -36.89 -4.80 -1.81
C ASP A 355 -37.33 -3.42 -1.31
N MET A 356 -36.59 -2.38 -1.66
CA MET A 356 -36.87 -0.98 -1.26
C MET A 356 -36.99 -0.08 -2.48
N PRO A 357 -37.92 0.90 -2.48
CA PRO A 357 -37.96 1.95 -3.50
C PRO A 357 -36.61 2.67 -3.58
N PHE A 358 -36.09 2.80 -4.80
CA PHE A 358 -34.85 3.50 -5.11
C PHE A 358 -35.15 4.69 -6.03
N GLU A 359 -34.53 5.83 -5.76
CA GLU A 359 -34.56 6.99 -6.63
C GLU A 359 -33.19 7.69 -6.66
N LEU A 360 -32.76 8.07 -7.86
CA LEU A 360 -31.52 8.78 -8.09
C LEU A 360 -31.76 9.92 -9.07
N VAL A 361 -31.33 11.13 -8.71
CA VAL A 361 -31.40 12.30 -9.56
C VAL A 361 -29.99 12.73 -9.92
N TYR A 362 -29.78 13.03 -11.20
CA TYR A 362 -28.54 13.50 -11.77
C TYR A 362 -28.79 14.76 -12.58
N SER A 363 -28.12 15.85 -12.24
CA SER A 363 -28.17 17.10 -13.00
C SER A 363 -26.84 17.35 -13.67
N LYS A 364 -26.81 17.41 -15.00
CA LYS A 364 -25.64 17.80 -15.79
C LYS A 364 -25.74 19.28 -16.15
N ILE A 365 -24.98 20.13 -15.47
CA ILE A 365 -25.07 21.60 -15.59
C ILE A 365 -23.73 22.29 -15.89
N VAL A 366 -22.60 21.57 -15.78
CA VAL A 366 -21.26 22.09 -16.06
C VAL A 366 -20.85 21.75 -17.48
N GLU A 367 -20.74 22.75 -18.35
CA GLU A 367 -20.57 22.59 -19.80
C GLU A 367 -19.35 21.77 -20.24
N TRP A 368 -18.23 21.88 -19.52
CA TRP A 368 -16.97 21.21 -19.87
C TRP A 368 -16.83 19.79 -19.30
N GLY A 369 -17.63 19.42 -18.29
CA GLY A 369 -17.59 18.07 -17.72
C GLY A 369 -18.24 17.07 -18.67
N ARG A 370 -17.70 15.85 -18.79
CA ARG A 370 -18.41 14.79 -19.51
C ARG A 370 -19.55 14.25 -18.64
N PRO A 371 -20.72 13.91 -19.21
CA PRO A 371 -21.75 13.20 -18.46
C PRO A 371 -21.21 11.89 -17.87
N GLY A 372 -21.71 11.54 -16.69
CA GLY A 372 -21.36 10.29 -16.03
C GLY A 372 -22.03 10.19 -14.68
N ILE A 373 -22.65 9.05 -14.40
CA ILE A 373 -23.20 8.76 -13.07
C ILE A 373 -22.86 7.36 -12.60
N GLY A 374 -22.21 7.29 -11.44
CA GLY A 374 -21.87 6.04 -10.78
C GLY A 374 -22.00 6.14 -9.27
N ILE A 375 -22.34 5.03 -8.63
CA ILE A 375 -22.45 4.90 -7.18
C ILE A 375 -21.48 3.81 -6.73
N ALA A 376 -20.44 4.16 -5.97
CA ALA A 376 -19.64 3.15 -5.29
C ALA A 376 -20.35 2.72 -4.01
N VAL A 377 -20.47 1.41 -3.79
CA VAL A 377 -21.22 0.82 -2.68
C VAL A 377 -20.32 -0.11 -1.89
N VAL A 378 -20.28 0.08 -0.58
CA VAL A 378 -19.66 -0.84 0.38
C VAL A 378 -20.67 -1.16 1.49
N GLY A 379 -20.58 -2.36 2.04
CA GLY A 379 -21.50 -2.84 3.06
C GLY A 379 -20.98 -4.12 3.72
N PRO A 380 -21.81 -4.79 4.53
CA PRO A 380 -21.39 -5.94 5.31
C PRO A 380 -20.95 -7.10 4.41
N GLY A 381 -19.67 -7.46 4.48
CA GLY A 381 -19.11 -8.60 3.75
C GLY A 381 -19.11 -8.46 2.23
N ILE A 382 -19.15 -7.22 1.70
CA ILE A 382 -19.03 -6.95 0.26
C ILE A 382 -17.86 -6.02 -0.01
N ARG A 383 -17.07 -6.35 -1.04
CA ARG A 383 -16.01 -5.47 -1.54
C ARG A 383 -16.65 -4.26 -2.21
N GLU A 384 -16.05 -3.08 -2.05
CA GLU A 384 -16.52 -1.88 -2.76
C GLU A 384 -16.66 -2.19 -4.26
N TYR A 385 -17.82 -1.86 -4.82
CA TYR A 385 -18.09 -2.04 -6.24
C TYR A 385 -18.93 -0.88 -6.77
N LEU A 386 -18.89 -0.70 -8.07
CA LEU A 386 -19.57 0.38 -8.76
C LEU A 386 -20.91 -0.08 -9.32
N MET A 387 -21.97 0.69 -9.07
CA MET A 387 -23.23 0.64 -9.80
C MET A 387 -23.29 1.84 -10.76
N GLY A 388 -23.25 1.57 -12.06
CA GLY A 388 -23.44 2.56 -13.11
C GLY A 388 -22.22 2.82 -13.98
N ASP A 389 -22.14 4.01 -14.58
CA ASP A 389 -21.03 4.40 -15.46
C ASP A 389 -19.71 4.36 -14.69
N PRO A 390 -18.60 3.93 -15.32
CA PRO A 390 -17.26 4.13 -14.79
C PRO A 390 -16.93 5.63 -14.80
N VAL A 391 -17.44 6.36 -13.82
CA VAL A 391 -17.17 7.79 -13.67
C VAL A 391 -15.78 7.96 -13.09
N ALA A 392 -14.79 8.10 -13.98
CA ALA A 392 -13.45 8.52 -13.58
C ALA A 392 -13.58 9.87 -12.87
N GLY A 393 -13.22 9.90 -11.58
CA GLY A 393 -13.34 11.11 -10.77
C GLY A 393 -12.54 12.26 -11.39
N GLY A 394 -13.25 13.24 -11.97
CA GLY A 394 -12.86 14.64 -12.17
C GLY A 394 -11.63 14.99 -13.02
N ASN A 395 -10.69 14.08 -13.23
CA ASN A 395 -9.50 14.31 -14.04
C ASN A 395 -9.52 13.36 -15.23
N ASP A 396 -9.65 13.97 -16.41
CA ASP A 396 -9.33 13.36 -17.70
C ASP A 396 -7.84 13.01 -17.72
N ASN A 397 -7.49 11.89 -17.08
CA ASN A 397 -6.21 11.20 -17.28
C ASN A 397 -6.34 10.24 -18.48
N SER A 398 -6.95 10.69 -19.58
CA SER A 398 -6.83 9.98 -20.87
C SER A 398 -5.36 9.84 -21.29
N GLN A 399 -4.47 10.69 -20.77
CA GLN A 399 -3.04 10.51 -20.87
C GLN A 399 -2.55 9.56 -19.77
N GLY A 400 -2.05 8.39 -20.19
CA GLY A 400 -1.33 7.46 -19.31
C GLY A 400 -0.08 8.10 -18.68
N PRO A 401 0.55 7.43 -17.70
CA PRO A 401 1.68 8.00 -16.99
C PRO A 401 2.87 8.25 -17.93
N ILE A 402 3.56 9.37 -17.74
CA ILE A 402 4.83 9.67 -18.41
C ILE A 402 5.96 9.11 -17.55
N LEU A 403 6.30 7.86 -17.81
CA LEU A 403 7.35 7.15 -17.11
C LEU A 403 8.73 7.46 -17.72
N VAL A 404 9.73 7.59 -16.84
CA VAL A 404 11.15 7.69 -17.20
C VAL A 404 11.81 6.41 -16.76
N ASP A 405 12.33 5.66 -17.73
CA ASP A 405 13.10 4.44 -17.48
C ASP A 405 14.60 4.75 -17.28
N ALA A 406 15.29 3.83 -16.62
CA ALA A 406 16.75 3.87 -16.44
C ALA A 406 17.42 2.57 -16.94
N PRO A 407 17.39 2.30 -18.27
CA PRO A 407 18.06 1.12 -18.84
C PRO A 407 19.60 1.23 -18.80
N VAL A 408 20.11 2.43 -18.54
CA VAL A 408 21.50 2.76 -18.25
C VAL A 408 21.53 3.66 -17.01
N ASN A 409 22.71 4.11 -16.58
CA ASN A 409 22.76 5.12 -15.52
C ASN A 409 22.15 6.43 -16.05
N THR A 410 21.08 6.87 -15.40
CA THR A 410 20.25 7.99 -15.85
C THR A 410 20.17 9.02 -14.73
N ILE A 411 20.34 10.30 -15.05
CA ILE A 411 20.23 11.40 -14.09
C ILE A 411 19.06 12.30 -14.50
N LEU A 412 18.13 12.54 -13.58
CA LEU A 412 17.01 13.47 -13.77
C LEU A 412 16.92 14.43 -12.59
N ARG A 413 16.93 15.74 -12.87
CA ARG A 413 16.66 16.78 -11.87
C ARG A 413 15.18 17.12 -11.88
N SER A 414 14.58 17.13 -10.69
CA SER A 414 13.18 17.47 -10.44
C SER A 414 13.02 17.76 -8.96
N PHE A 415 11.89 18.36 -8.56
CA PHE A 415 11.52 18.41 -7.15
C PHE A 415 11.11 17.01 -6.67
N MET A 416 11.36 16.73 -5.39
CA MET A 416 10.92 15.48 -4.76
C MET A 416 10.15 15.78 -3.48
N ASP A 417 8.93 15.26 -3.37
CA ASP A 417 8.15 15.35 -2.15
C ASP A 417 8.39 14.13 -1.27
N LEU A 418 8.88 14.36 -0.06
CA LEU A 418 9.10 13.33 0.94
C LEU A 418 7.89 13.25 1.88
N PRO A 419 7.47 12.04 2.31
CA PRO A 419 6.34 11.86 3.23
C PRO A 419 6.71 12.20 4.68
N VAL A 420 7.31 13.37 4.89
CA VAL A 420 7.68 13.93 6.19
C VAL A 420 7.19 15.37 6.28
N PRO A 421 6.66 15.83 7.43
CA PRO A 421 6.08 17.16 7.56
C PRO A 421 7.11 18.27 7.27
N ASN A 422 6.71 19.30 6.54
CA ASN A 422 7.49 20.52 6.36
C ASN A 422 7.56 21.33 7.67
N LYS A 423 8.28 22.47 7.65
CA LYS A 423 8.43 23.34 8.83
C LYS A 423 7.10 23.77 9.47
N ASP A 424 6.05 23.92 8.67
CA ASP A 424 4.72 24.35 9.14
C ASP A 424 3.86 23.18 9.63
N GLY A 425 4.33 21.94 9.49
CA GLY A 425 3.63 20.71 9.86
C GLY A 425 2.41 20.36 9.00
N LYS A 426 2.08 21.19 7.98
CA LYS A 426 0.83 21.11 7.20
C LYS A 426 0.99 20.44 5.84
N ARG A 427 2.21 20.31 5.33
CA ARG A 427 2.50 19.75 4.00
C ARG A 427 3.69 18.80 4.06
N SER A 428 3.85 17.97 3.02
CA SER A 428 5.06 17.19 2.78
C SER A 428 6.28 18.10 2.56
N THR A 429 7.45 17.61 2.93
CA THR A 429 8.72 18.31 2.70
C THR A 429 9.14 18.16 1.25
N ARG A 430 9.28 19.28 0.54
CA ARG A 430 9.77 19.32 -0.84
C ARG A 430 11.28 19.56 -0.86
N VAL A 431 12.01 18.62 -1.48
CA VAL A 431 13.42 18.76 -1.82
C VAL A 431 13.51 19.47 -3.16
N VAL A 432 14.00 20.71 -3.14
CA VAL A 432 14.01 21.60 -4.33
C VAL A 432 15.28 21.50 -5.16
N HIS A 433 16.38 20.99 -4.60
CA HIS A 433 17.64 20.72 -5.30
C HIS A 433 17.94 19.23 -5.37
N ALA A 434 16.91 18.45 -5.72
CA ALA A 434 17.02 17.00 -5.86
C ALA A 434 17.66 16.61 -7.21
N VAL A 435 18.55 15.62 -7.13
CA VAL A 435 19.13 14.91 -8.27
C VAL A 435 18.75 13.44 -8.11
N ASN A 436 17.91 12.95 -9.01
CA ASN A 436 17.53 11.54 -9.04
C ASN A 436 18.50 10.79 -9.94
N VAL A 437 19.06 9.70 -9.42
CA VAL A 437 20.02 8.88 -10.13
C VAL A 437 19.45 7.48 -10.21
N GLY A 438 19.25 7.02 -11.44
CA GLY A 438 18.75 5.69 -11.73
C GLY A 438 19.82 4.80 -12.35
N SER A 439 19.62 3.49 -12.25
CA SER A 439 20.53 2.47 -12.79
C SER A 439 19.80 1.33 -13.49
N ALA A 440 20.53 0.66 -14.39
CA ALA A 440 20.07 -0.55 -15.09
C ALA A 440 19.77 -1.73 -14.15
N GLU A 441 20.35 -1.73 -12.95
CA GLU A 441 20.12 -2.73 -11.89
C GLU A 441 18.81 -2.48 -11.12
N GLN A 442 17.98 -1.52 -11.58
CA GLN A 442 16.70 -1.15 -10.97
C GLN A 442 16.83 -0.71 -9.51
N VAL A 443 17.98 -0.12 -9.15
CA VAL A 443 18.25 0.50 -7.85
C VAL A 443 18.56 1.97 -8.07
N HIS A 444 17.86 2.83 -7.35
CA HIS A 444 17.86 4.26 -7.61
C HIS A 444 17.92 5.04 -6.31
N TYR A 445 18.31 6.32 -6.39
CA TYR A 445 18.34 7.21 -5.22
C TYR A 445 18.08 8.67 -5.59
N THR A 446 17.68 9.44 -4.58
CA THR A 446 17.60 10.90 -4.67
C THR A 446 18.68 11.51 -3.77
N TYR A 447 19.50 12.37 -4.36
CA TYR A 447 20.48 13.19 -3.67
C TYR A 447 19.98 14.63 -3.51
N ASP A 448 20.08 15.17 -2.29
CA ASP A 448 19.76 16.55 -1.97
C ASP A 448 21.05 17.40 -1.97
N MET A 449 21.20 18.24 -3.00
CA MET A 449 22.36 19.10 -3.16
C MET A 449 22.46 20.19 -2.08
N ASP A 450 21.35 20.57 -1.42
CA ASP A 450 21.36 21.58 -0.36
C ASP A 450 21.85 21.03 0.99
N LYS A 451 21.86 19.70 1.12
CA LYS A 451 22.26 18.99 2.35
C LYS A 451 23.48 18.11 2.16
N GLY A 452 23.92 17.91 0.93
CA GLY A 452 25.02 17.01 0.60
C GLY A 452 24.70 15.59 1.08
N ASN A 453 23.46 15.13 0.87
CA ASN A 453 22.99 13.89 1.46
C ASN A 453 21.97 13.16 0.59
N MET A 454 21.94 11.85 0.72
CA MET A 454 20.90 11.00 0.15
C MET A 454 19.66 11.03 1.03
N VAL A 455 18.48 11.23 0.44
CA VAL A 455 17.22 11.38 1.20
C VAL A 455 16.27 10.20 1.06
N GLN A 456 16.41 9.42 -0.01
CA GLN A 456 15.68 8.18 -0.24
C GLN A 456 16.39 7.30 -1.26
N VAL A 457 16.06 6.01 -1.21
CA VAL A 457 16.50 4.97 -2.15
C VAL A 457 15.31 4.10 -2.52
N TRP A 458 15.31 3.48 -3.70
CA TRP A 458 14.23 2.57 -4.07
C TRP A 458 14.68 1.49 -5.05
N ARG A 459 13.89 0.41 -5.11
CA ARG A 459 14.04 -0.69 -6.08
C ARG A 459 12.82 -0.77 -7.00
N GLY A 460 13.04 -0.98 -8.29
CA GLY A 460 12.00 -1.18 -9.30
C GLY A 460 12.11 -0.16 -10.44
N GLY A 461 10.98 0.32 -10.95
CA GLY A 461 10.92 1.39 -11.94
C GLY A 461 11.53 2.70 -11.43
N PHE A 462 12.07 3.51 -12.34
CA PHE A 462 12.81 4.72 -11.97
C PHE A 462 11.86 5.85 -11.55
N LEU A 463 11.25 6.61 -12.47
CA LEU A 463 10.41 7.76 -12.10
C LEU A 463 9.11 7.86 -12.92
N ASP A 464 8.05 8.28 -12.25
CA ASP A 464 6.87 8.87 -12.86
C ASP A 464 7.07 10.39 -12.91
N ALA A 465 7.24 10.91 -14.13
CA ALA A 465 7.45 12.32 -14.42
C ALA A 465 6.17 13.02 -14.91
N THR A 466 5.02 12.33 -14.90
CA THR A 466 3.71 12.92 -15.20
C THR A 466 3.48 14.24 -14.46
N PRO A 467 3.77 14.38 -13.15
CA PRO A 467 3.48 15.61 -12.42
C PRO A 467 4.36 16.77 -12.85
N MET A 468 5.52 16.50 -13.44
CA MET A 468 6.44 17.51 -13.94
C MET A 468 6.14 17.90 -15.40
N TRP A 469 5.76 16.93 -16.25
CA TRP A 469 5.70 17.14 -17.70
C TRP A 469 4.28 17.23 -18.28
N TYR A 470 3.26 16.78 -17.56
CA TYR A 470 1.88 16.91 -18.04
C TYR A 470 1.27 18.27 -17.67
N SER A 471 0.72 18.95 -18.68
CA SER A 471 0.09 20.27 -18.54
C SER A 471 1.03 21.29 -17.87
N ARG A 472 0.55 22.07 -16.90
CA ARG A 472 1.38 23.07 -16.19
C ARG A 472 2.40 22.44 -15.23
N GLY A 473 2.18 21.18 -14.83
CA GLY A 473 3.00 20.45 -13.87
C GLY A 473 3.19 21.15 -12.51
N ASP A 474 3.85 20.48 -11.57
CA ASP A 474 4.31 21.06 -10.30
C ASP A 474 5.84 20.96 -10.12
N GLY A 475 6.54 20.54 -11.18
CA GLY A 475 7.99 20.36 -11.22
C GLY A 475 8.50 19.12 -10.50
N SER A 476 7.63 18.24 -10.00
CA SER A 476 8.03 17.06 -9.23
C SER A 476 7.95 15.75 -10.01
N SER A 477 8.79 14.79 -9.63
CA SER A 477 8.66 13.38 -10.06
C SER A 477 8.44 12.47 -8.86
N ARG A 478 7.94 11.26 -9.10
CA ARG A 478 7.66 10.27 -8.06
C ARG A 478 8.38 8.96 -8.34
N PRO A 479 8.98 8.29 -7.35
CA PRO A 479 9.49 6.94 -7.54
C PRO A 479 8.36 5.97 -7.92
N VAL A 480 8.64 5.05 -8.85
CA VAL A 480 7.68 4.01 -9.29
C VAL A 480 7.84 2.70 -8.52
N GLY A 481 9.02 2.50 -7.92
CA GLY A 481 9.37 1.30 -7.16
C GLY A 481 9.16 1.41 -5.65
N ALA A 482 9.63 0.41 -4.91
CA ALA A 482 9.51 0.34 -3.46
C ALA A 482 10.54 1.24 -2.78
N VAL A 483 10.05 2.30 -2.14
CA VAL A 483 10.88 3.38 -1.59
C VAL A 483 11.23 3.15 -0.12
N GLN A 484 12.48 3.37 0.22
CA GLN A 484 12.97 3.57 1.57
C GLN A 484 13.34 5.04 1.77
N HIS A 485 12.54 5.74 2.56
CA HIS A 485 12.82 7.13 2.96
C HIS A 485 13.74 7.18 4.18
N PHE A 486 14.62 8.17 4.25
CA PHE A 486 15.53 8.38 5.39
C PHE A 486 15.05 9.45 6.38
N GLY A 487 13.76 9.82 6.28
CA GLY A 487 13.13 10.80 7.16
C GLY A 487 13.40 12.24 6.75
N GLN A 488 13.50 13.13 7.72
CA GLN A 488 13.77 14.56 7.48
C GLN A 488 15.15 14.74 6.84
N PRO A 489 15.27 15.51 5.75
CA PRO A 489 16.56 15.86 5.17
C PRO A 489 17.49 16.51 6.21
N ALA A 490 18.69 15.96 6.34
CA ALA A 490 19.73 16.43 7.26
C ALA A 490 21.09 16.41 6.55
N PHE A 491 22.03 17.24 7.01
CA PHE A 491 23.38 17.23 6.48
C PHE A 491 24.06 15.89 6.74
N ALA A 492 24.84 15.41 5.77
CA ALA A 492 25.61 14.18 5.95
C ALA A 492 26.79 14.35 6.92
N LEU A 493 27.38 15.55 6.96
CA LEU A 493 28.54 15.88 7.78
C LEU A 493 28.23 17.01 8.76
N ALA A 494 28.68 16.87 10.00
CA ALA A 494 28.56 17.91 11.02
C ALA A 494 29.82 17.97 11.89
N ARG A 495 30.24 19.18 12.25
CA ARG A 495 31.21 19.39 13.32
C ARG A 495 30.47 19.37 14.66
N LEU A 496 30.80 18.41 15.52
CA LEU A 496 30.15 18.25 16.82
C LEU A 496 31.08 18.69 17.94
N ALA A 497 30.54 19.36 18.97
CA ALA A 497 31.31 19.69 20.17
C ALA A 497 31.70 18.43 20.97
N SER A 498 30.84 17.40 20.92
CA SER A 498 31.06 16.07 21.47
C SER A 498 30.25 15.03 20.66
N PRO A 499 30.55 13.73 20.77
CA PRO A 499 29.76 12.69 20.12
C PRO A 499 28.28 12.65 20.52
N GLN A 500 27.84 13.40 21.53
CA GLN A 500 26.45 13.48 22.02
C GLN A 500 25.76 14.80 21.63
N ALA A 501 26.48 15.76 21.04
CA ALA A 501 25.89 17.04 20.63
C ALA A 501 24.83 16.86 19.53
N ALA A 502 23.79 17.68 19.56
CA ALA A 502 22.72 17.63 18.56
C ALA A 502 23.26 17.80 17.12
N TRP A 503 22.63 17.12 16.16
CA TRP A 503 22.97 17.29 14.76
C TRP A 503 22.56 18.69 14.28
N VAL A 504 23.35 19.29 13.40
CA VAL A 504 23.12 20.66 12.94
C VAL A 504 21.88 20.70 12.03
N ALA A 505 20.98 21.65 12.30
CA ALA A 505 19.69 21.76 11.62
C ALA A 505 19.74 22.61 10.34
N ASP A 506 20.60 23.64 10.30
CA ASP A 506 20.72 24.60 9.19
C ASP A 506 22.16 24.82 8.74
N THR A 507 22.37 25.70 7.76
CA THR A 507 23.68 26.00 7.18
C THR A 507 24.49 26.99 8.00
N ALA A 508 23.95 27.58 9.07
CA ALA A 508 24.59 28.67 9.80
C ALA A 508 25.93 28.20 10.38
N GLY A 509 27.01 28.94 10.08
CA GLY A 509 28.37 28.61 10.53
C GLY A 509 28.98 27.35 9.89
N THR A 510 28.28 26.68 8.98
CA THR A 510 28.81 25.49 8.29
C THR A 510 29.67 25.84 7.09
N GLY A 511 29.46 26.98 6.45
CA GLY A 511 30.08 27.30 5.16
C GLY A 511 29.70 26.28 4.06
N PHE A 512 28.57 25.59 4.21
CA PHE A 512 28.11 24.60 3.25
C PHE A 512 27.89 25.24 1.87
N ARG A 513 28.50 24.67 0.83
CA ARG A 513 28.34 25.12 -0.55
C ARG A 513 28.37 23.92 -1.50
N PRO A 514 27.29 23.64 -2.24
CA PRO A 514 27.33 22.65 -3.31
C PRO A 514 28.25 23.13 -4.43
N GLU A 515 29.07 22.23 -4.97
CA GLU A 515 29.98 22.48 -6.09
C GLU A 515 29.59 21.69 -7.37
N GLY A 516 28.46 20.98 -7.34
CA GLY A 516 27.95 20.21 -8.48
C GLY A 516 28.29 18.72 -8.40
N TYR A 517 28.42 18.07 -9.56
CA TYR A 517 28.88 16.70 -9.68
C TYR A 517 29.58 16.48 -11.02
N ASP A 518 30.56 15.59 -11.02
CA ASP A 518 31.17 15.05 -12.23
C ASP A 518 30.61 13.66 -12.49
N VAL A 519 30.43 13.30 -13.76
CA VAL A 519 30.02 11.95 -14.16
C VAL A 519 31.24 11.17 -14.64
N ASP A 520 31.35 9.92 -14.21
CA ASP A 520 32.39 9.02 -14.71
C ASP A 520 32.01 8.40 -16.08
N LYS A 521 32.87 7.52 -16.62
CA LYS A 521 32.64 6.87 -17.92
C LYS A 521 31.42 5.94 -17.94
N ALA A 522 30.86 5.61 -16.79
CA ALA A 522 29.65 4.83 -16.65
C ALA A 522 28.44 5.72 -16.36
N ASP A 523 28.54 7.04 -16.54
CA ASP A 523 27.50 8.03 -16.24
C ASP A 523 27.09 8.08 -14.76
N GLN A 524 27.96 7.64 -13.85
CA GLN A 524 27.69 7.66 -12.42
C GLN A 524 28.23 8.95 -11.78
N PRO A 525 27.40 9.72 -11.06
CA PRO A 525 27.82 11.00 -10.53
C PRO A 525 28.67 10.84 -9.27
N THR A 526 29.64 11.73 -9.11
CA THR A 526 30.33 12.00 -7.84
C THR A 526 30.05 13.43 -7.46
N PHE A 527 29.31 13.62 -6.37
CA PHE A 527 28.89 14.94 -5.93
C PHE A 527 30.02 15.64 -5.18
N SER A 528 30.14 16.94 -5.40
CA SER A 528 31.16 17.76 -4.75
C SER A 528 30.51 18.88 -3.95
N TYR A 529 31.00 19.12 -2.74
CA TYR A 529 30.59 20.24 -1.90
C TYR A 529 31.68 20.64 -0.91
N ARG A 530 31.61 21.86 -0.38
CA ARG A 530 32.42 22.30 0.76
C ARG A 530 31.58 22.34 2.02
N VAL A 531 32.19 21.99 3.15
CA VAL A 531 31.59 22.15 4.49
C VAL A 531 32.70 22.30 5.53
N TYR A 532 32.56 23.26 6.43
CA TYR A 532 33.54 23.67 7.44
C TYR A 532 34.95 23.93 6.88
N GLY A 533 35.04 24.39 5.62
CA GLY A 533 36.31 24.61 4.92
C GLY A 533 36.94 23.36 4.30
N SER A 534 36.43 22.17 4.59
CA SER A 534 36.86 20.92 3.94
C SER A 534 36.16 20.73 2.60
N ALA A 535 36.89 20.23 1.60
CA ALA A 535 36.32 19.80 0.32
C ALA A 535 35.87 18.33 0.42
N VAL A 536 34.69 18.02 -0.08
CA VAL A 536 34.07 16.70 0.02
C VAL A 536 33.68 16.19 -1.35
N GLN A 537 34.06 14.94 -1.63
CA GLN A 537 33.52 14.14 -2.72
C GLN A 537 32.63 13.05 -2.14
N ASP A 538 31.42 12.92 -2.68
CA ASP A 538 30.41 11.96 -2.26
C ASP A 538 30.01 11.09 -3.45
N ALA A 539 30.58 9.88 -3.48
CA ALA A 539 30.34 8.90 -4.52
C ALA A 539 29.33 7.86 -4.02
N ILE A 540 28.17 7.78 -4.68
CA ILE A 540 27.16 6.76 -4.42
C ILE A 540 27.12 5.82 -5.62
N ARG A 541 27.20 4.52 -5.37
CA ARG A 541 27.39 3.48 -6.38
C ARG A 541 26.47 2.31 -6.10
N VAL A 542 25.88 1.73 -7.13
CA VAL A 542 25.06 0.52 -6.98
C VAL A 542 25.96 -0.66 -6.67
N LEU A 543 25.58 -1.46 -5.68
CA LEU A 543 26.27 -2.71 -5.35
C LEU A 543 26.01 -3.74 -6.44
N GLU A 544 26.96 -4.65 -6.62
CA GLU A 544 26.86 -5.75 -7.59
C GLU A 544 25.52 -6.51 -7.49
N GLY A 545 24.91 -6.77 -8.66
CA GLY A 545 23.60 -7.43 -8.77
C GLY A 545 22.46 -6.63 -8.16
N GLY A 546 22.57 -5.29 -8.12
CA GLY A 546 21.53 -4.43 -7.58
C GLY A 546 21.26 -4.65 -6.09
N ARG A 547 22.24 -5.11 -5.31
CA ARG A 547 22.07 -5.48 -3.88
C ARG A 547 22.14 -4.30 -2.91
N GLY A 548 21.74 -3.11 -3.36
CA GLY A 548 21.75 -1.88 -2.58
C GLY A 548 22.76 -0.87 -3.11
N LEU A 549 23.21 0.03 -2.24
CA LEU A 549 24.10 1.14 -2.60
C LEU A 549 25.32 1.18 -1.69
N ARG A 550 26.49 1.47 -2.25
CA ARG A 550 27.70 1.85 -1.52
C ARG A 550 27.88 3.35 -1.63
N ARG A 551 27.98 4.04 -0.51
CA ARG A 551 28.32 5.47 -0.43
C ARG A 551 29.72 5.64 0.12
N GLU A 552 30.49 6.51 -0.50
CA GLU A 552 31.85 6.84 -0.13
C GLU A 552 32.03 8.36 -0.03
N LEU A 553 32.30 8.83 1.18
CA LEU A 553 32.62 10.22 1.49
C LEU A 553 34.14 10.36 1.58
N THR A 554 34.73 11.12 0.68
CA THR A 554 36.15 11.50 0.72
C THR A 554 36.25 12.97 1.09
N VAL A 555 36.86 13.26 2.23
CA VAL A 555 36.98 14.59 2.83
C VAL A 555 38.45 14.99 2.86
N GLN A 556 38.79 16.03 2.10
CA GLN A 556 40.13 16.61 2.09
C GLN A 556 40.30 17.53 3.29
N ASN A 557 41.37 17.33 4.05
CA ASN A 557 41.71 18.09 5.25
C ASN A 557 40.51 18.20 6.22
N PRO A 558 40.02 17.06 6.79
CA PRO A 558 38.88 17.08 7.69
C PRO A 558 39.18 17.90 8.93
N VAL A 559 38.28 18.83 9.27
CA VAL A 559 38.37 19.60 10.51
C VAL A 559 38.24 18.70 11.75
N GLN A 560 38.77 19.17 12.88
CA GLN A 560 38.60 18.45 14.16
C GLN A 560 37.11 18.27 14.52
N ASN A 561 36.80 17.11 15.10
CA ASN A 561 35.45 16.71 15.50
C ASN A 561 34.41 16.71 14.37
N LEU A 562 34.84 16.41 13.14
CA LEU A 562 33.93 16.15 12.02
C LEU A 562 33.37 14.73 12.10
N TYR A 563 32.05 14.60 11.99
CA TYR A 563 31.34 13.32 11.99
C TYR A 563 30.49 13.19 10.73
N ALA A 564 30.36 11.96 10.25
CA ALA A 564 29.38 11.56 9.25
C ALA A 564 28.19 10.90 9.94
N ARG A 565 26.97 11.27 9.56
CA ARG A 565 25.73 10.59 9.97
C ARG A 565 25.32 9.63 8.88
N LEU A 566 25.45 8.34 9.18
CA LEU A 566 25.18 7.25 8.25
C LEU A 566 23.69 6.92 8.22
N ALA A 567 23.05 6.90 9.40
CA ALA A 567 21.63 6.61 9.52
C ALA A 567 20.99 7.31 10.73
N GLY A 568 19.68 7.50 10.66
CA GLY A 568 18.84 7.88 11.79
C GLY A 568 17.55 7.07 11.78
N GLY A 569 17.11 6.59 12.94
CA GLY A 569 15.97 5.69 13.07
C GLY A 569 15.34 5.77 14.46
N SER A 570 14.18 5.15 14.63
CA SER A 570 13.62 4.86 15.94
C SER A 570 14.43 3.75 16.63
N THR A 571 14.87 2.74 15.89
CA THR A 571 15.77 1.68 16.36
C THR A 571 17.00 1.55 15.45
N ILE A 572 18.15 1.23 16.06
CA ILE A 572 19.39 0.89 15.36
C ILE A 572 20.05 -0.24 16.15
N GLU A 573 20.12 -1.41 15.55
CA GLU A 573 20.56 -2.65 16.20
C GLU A 573 21.78 -3.22 15.49
N ALA A 574 22.85 -3.51 16.22
CA ALA A 574 24.01 -4.20 15.64
C ALA A 574 23.65 -5.68 15.42
N VAL A 575 23.58 -6.12 14.16
CA VAL A 575 23.19 -7.50 13.79
C VAL A 575 24.39 -8.38 13.45
N SER A 576 25.51 -7.78 13.07
CA SER A 576 26.80 -8.45 12.94
C SER A 576 27.92 -7.41 13.04
N ARG A 577 29.17 -7.84 12.87
CA ARG A 577 30.31 -6.92 12.88
C ARG A 577 30.12 -5.83 11.82
N ASP A 578 30.21 -4.58 12.27
CA ASP A 578 30.11 -3.37 11.44
C ASP A 578 28.78 -3.24 10.66
N THR A 579 27.75 -4.04 10.99
CA THR A 579 26.44 -4.04 10.30
C THR A 579 25.31 -3.75 11.27
N TYR A 580 24.46 -2.77 10.91
CA TYR A 580 23.40 -2.25 11.74
C TYR A 580 22.05 -2.32 11.01
N LEU A 581 21.03 -2.89 11.63
CA LEU A 581 19.65 -2.86 11.15
C LEU A 581 18.96 -1.60 11.69
N VAL A 582 18.42 -0.78 10.78
CA VAL A 582 17.75 0.48 11.10
C VAL A 582 16.25 0.32 10.87
N ASP A 583 15.45 0.54 11.91
CA ASP A 583 13.98 0.44 11.91
C ASP A 583 13.41 -0.88 11.38
N GLY A 584 14.22 -1.94 11.31
CA GLY A 584 13.84 -3.21 10.67
C GLY A 584 13.66 -3.12 9.15
N ARG A 585 14.18 -2.06 8.51
CA ARG A 585 13.90 -1.72 7.11
C ARG A 585 15.12 -1.69 6.18
N ALA A 586 16.32 -1.47 6.72
CA ALA A 586 17.55 -1.49 5.94
C ALA A 586 18.74 -1.83 6.82
N TYR A 587 19.71 -2.54 6.26
CA TYR A 587 21.01 -2.76 6.88
C TYR A 587 22.01 -1.70 6.41
N TYR A 588 22.77 -1.15 7.34
CA TYR A 588 23.90 -0.26 7.10
C TYR A 588 25.17 -1.00 7.50
N ARG A 589 26.02 -1.31 6.52
CA ARG A 589 27.32 -1.94 6.75
C ARG A 589 28.43 -0.92 6.57
N VAL A 590 29.22 -0.68 7.61
CA VAL A 590 30.39 0.21 7.52
C VAL A 590 31.52 -0.56 6.86
N ASP A 591 31.88 -0.16 5.63
CA ASP A 591 32.90 -0.83 4.83
C ASP A 591 34.30 -0.26 5.10
N ASP A 592 34.39 1.05 5.37
CA ASP A 592 35.63 1.74 5.73
C ASP A 592 35.31 2.96 6.62
N ALA A 593 36.02 3.09 7.74
CA ALA A 593 35.91 4.23 8.65
C ALA A 593 37.27 4.88 8.97
N GLY A 594 38.33 4.57 8.21
CA GLY A 594 39.67 5.09 8.46
C GLY A 594 40.20 4.76 9.87
N GLY A 595 39.86 3.56 10.37
CA GLY A 595 40.17 3.11 11.73
C GLY A 595 39.37 3.78 12.85
N ALA A 596 38.38 4.63 12.53
CA ALA A 596 37.41 5.13 13.50
C ALA A 596 36.36 4.05 13.82
N LYS A 597 35.77 4.12 15.01
CA LYS A 597 34.68 3.22 15.41
C LYS A 597 33.33 3.90 15.20
N PRO A 598 32.36 3.25 14.54
CA PRO A 598 30.99 3.76 14.48
C PRO A 598 30.36 3.83 15.87
N VAL A 599 29.48 4.80 16.08
CA VAL A 599 28.79 5.05 17.35
C VAL A 599 27.30 5.10 17.09
N VAL A 600 26.55 4.26 17.82
CA VAL A 600 25.09 4.38 17.93
C VAL A 600 24.79 5.22 19.16
N ARG A 601 23.98 6.27 19.00
CA ARG A 601 23.64 7.20 20.08
C ARG A 601 22.16 7.56 20.07
N ASP A 602 21.64 7.99 21.21
CA ASP A 602 20.34 8.65 21.32
C ASP A 602 20.50 10.17 21.09
N ALA A 603 19.70 10.73 20.18
CA ALA A 603 19.69 12.15 19.84
C ALA A 603 18.30 12.57 19.34
N GLY A 604 17.72 13.62 19.95
CA GLY A 604 16.43 14.19 19.53
C GLY A 604 15.26 13.20 19.60
N GLY A 605 15.25 12.29 20.59
CA GLY A 605 14.21 11.26 20.74
C GLY A 605 14.31 10.11 19.74
N ARG A 606 15.43 10.01 19.01
CA ARG A 606 15.71 8.97 18.01
C ARG A 606 17.12 8.42 18.20
N LYS A 607 17.46 7.35 17.47
CA LYS A 607 18.81 6.80 17.39
C LYS A 607 19.52 7.29 16.13
N GLU A 608 20.83 7.49 16.23
CA GLU A 608 21.70 7.85 15.12
C GLU A 608 22.93 6.97 15.07
N LEU A 609 23.34 6.57 13.87
CA LEU A 609 24.61 5.92 13.59
C LEU A 609 25.57 6.96 13.00
N ILE A 610 26.62 7.28 13.74
CA ILE A 610 27.62 8.29 13.36
C ILE A 610 29.04 7.72 13.34
N VAL A 611 29.90 8.29 12.49
CA VAL A 611 31.32 7.88 12.36
C VAL A 611 32.21 9.12 12.38
N PRO A 612 33.26 9.19 13.22
CA PRO A 612 34.28 10.23 13.13
C PRO A 612 34.98 10.20 11.76
N VAL A 613 35.10 11.34 11.09
CA VAL A 613 35.69 11.43 9.75
C VAL A 613 37.19 11.71 9.84
N ARG A 614 38.02 10.79 9.34
CA ARG A 614 39.49 10.91 9.28
C ARG A 614 40.06 11.00 7.86
N GLY A 615 39.20 11.34 6.90
CA GLY A 615 39.56 11.48 5.49
C GLY A 615 38.61 10.70 4.59
N LYS A 616 38.30 9.44 4.94
CA LYS A 616 37.36 8.61 4.18
C LYS A 616 36.38 7.88 5.10
N VAL A 617 35.13 7.81 4.67
CA VAL A 617 34.09 6.95 5.24
C VAL A 617 33.32 6.30 4.09
N ALA A 618 33.27 4.97 4.07
CA ALA A 618 32.48 4.21 3.12
C ALA A 618 31.54 3.24 3.83
N TYR A 619 30.30 3.16 3.36
CA TYR A 619 29.31 2.25 3.89
C TYR A 619 28.31 1.82 2.82
N SER A 620 27.72 0.65 3.04
CA SER A 620 26.71 0.06 2.19
C SER A 620 25.33 0.16 2.86
N ILE A 621 24.31 0.47 2.07
CA ILE A 621 22.90 0.42 2.45
C ILE A 621 22.26 -0.73 1.68
N ILE A 622 21.82 -1.74 2.41
CA ILE A 622 21.17 -2.95 1.90
C ILE A 622 19.71 -2.91 2.33
N PHE A 623 18.80 -2.85 1.38
CA PHE A 623 17.37 -2.64 1.60
C PHE A 623 16.51 -3.50 0.68
#